data_AF-A0A953S1V8-F1
#
_entry.id   AF-A0A953S1V8-F1
#
_cell.length_a   1.000
_cell.length_b   1.000
_cell.length_c   1.000
_cell.angle_alpha   90.00
_cell.angle_beta   90.00
_cell.angle_gamma   90.00
#
_symmetry.space_group_name_H-M   'P 1'
#
loop_
_entity.id
_entity.type
_entity.pdbx_description
1 polymer ?
#
loop_
_entity_poly.entity_id
_entity_poly.type
_entity_poly.pdbx_seq_one_letter_code
_entity_poly.pdbx_strand_id
1 'polypeptide(L)'
;MSGSIKKGRKPSKRSAGRPKAEISLKQLERLCELQPTHEELATYFQVSARTIERFLQTPEGKQAAEWGYGRGRISLRRQQFKLLREGSNTMAIWLGKQILGQRDKVEQTLRTPPGDPLRIEAEVSDRRQAILLNQLFAPEEIAAAHQKMLERERVAQAAAMDHGQTTQVH
;
A
#
# COMPACT_ATOMS: atom_id res chain seq x y z
N MET A 1 16.65 76.34 29.98
CA MET A 1 16.54 75.20 29.03
C MET A 1 15.91 74.04 29.78
N SER A 2 14.59 73.82 29.60
CA SER A 2 13.84 72.77 30.32
C SER A 2 13.84 71.49 29.49
N GLY A 3 14.59 70.48 29.91
CA GLY A 3 14.71 69.20 29.22
C GLY A 3 13.59 68.23 29.62
N SER A 4 12.67 67.94 28.70
CA SER A 4 11.63 66.93 28.88
C SER A 4 12.21 65.51 28.88
N ILE A 5 12.06 64.80 29.99
CA ILE A 5 12.42 63.39 30.14
C ILE A 5 11.35 62.54 29.44
N LYS A 6 11.70 61.91 28.31
CA LYS A 6 10.81 60.97 27.61
C LYS A 6 10.67 59.67 28.42
N LYS A 7 9.48 59.43 28.96
CA LYS A 7 9.11 58.19 29.67
C LYS A 7 9.13 57.01 28.70
N GLY A 8 10.01 56.03 28.94
CA GLY A 8 10.13 54.81 28.13
C GLY A 8 8.84 53.98 28.13
N ARG A 9 8.39 53.58 26.94
CA ARG A 9 7.21 52.72 26.73
C ARG A 9 7.53 51.30 27.19
N LYS A 10 6.85 50.80 28.23
CA LYS A 10 6.99 49.41 28.70
C LYS A 10 6.51 48.43 27.61
N PRO A 11 7.21 47.29 27.39
CA PRO A 11 6.79 46.30 26.41
C PRO A 11 5.50 45.61 26.86
N SER A 12 4.49 45.54 25.99
CA SER A 12 3.24 44.84 26.24
C SER A 12 3.49 43.33 26.35
N LYS A 13 3.06 42.71 27.46
CA LYS A 13 3.03 41.25 27.62
C LYS A 13 2.25 40.63 26.45
N ARG A 14 2.91 39.82 25.62
CA ARG A 14 2.24 38.98 24.61
C ARG A 14 1.30 38.04 25.36
N SER A 15 0.02 38.06 25.01
CA SER A 15 -0.98 37.16 25.60
C SER A 15 -0.53 35.72 25.42
N ALA A 16 -0.40 34.98 26.52
CA ALA A 16 -0.18 33.54 26.49
C ALA A 16 -1.28 32.90 25.61
N GLY A 17 -0.90 32.00 24.71
CA GLY A 17 -1.83 31.36 23.78
C GLY A 17 -2.98 30.64 24.48
N ARG A 18 -4.02 30.26 23.71
CA ARG A 18 -5.16 29.48 24.20
C ARG A 18 -4.64 28.26 25.00
N PRO A 19 -5.22 27.96 26.18
CA PRO A 19 -4.84 26.79 26.97
C PRO A 19 -4.80 25.54 26.11
N LYS A 20 -3.78 24.69 26.30
CA LYS A 20 -3.71 23.38 25.62
C LYS A 20 -4.95 22.57 26.02
N ALA A 21 -5.65 22.02 25.05
CA ALA A 21 -6.72 21.08 25.31
C ALA A 21 -6.15 19.84 26.03
N GLU A 22 -6.79 19.43 27.12
CA GLU A 22 -6.39 18.24 27.86
C GLU A 22 -6.98 16.99 27.22
N ILE A 23 -6.14 16.23 26.51
CA ILE A 23 -6.51 14.91 26.00
C ILE A 23 -6.16 13.90 27.09
N SER A 24 -7.18 13.31 27.71
CA SER A 24 -6.99 12.27 28.72
C SER A 24 -6.50 10.98 28.05
N LEU A 25 -5.31 10.49 28.45
CA LEU A 25 -4.74 9.24 27.95
C LEU A 25 -5.67 8.05 28.15
N LYS A 26 -6.30 7.94 29.33
CA LYS A 26 -7.23 6.85 29.65
C LYS A 26 -8.46 6.87 28.75
N GLN A 27 -9.00 8.06 28.44
CA GLN A 27 -10.12 8.18 27.52
C GLN A 27 -9.69 7.85 26.09
N LEU A 28 -8.52 8.34 25.65
CA LEU A 28 -7.97 8.04 24.33
C LEU A 28 -7.81 6.53 24.14
N GLU A 29 -7.17 5.86 25.10
CA GLU A 29 -6.95 4.42 25.10
C GLU A 29 -8.27 3.65 25.00
N ARG A 30 -9.31 4.08 25.72
CA ARG A 30 -10.64 3.46 25.68
C ARG A 30 -11.34 3.67 24.34
N LEU A 31 -11.24 4.86 23.77
CA LEU A 31 -11.81 5.18 22.45
C LEU A 31 -11.12 4.41 21.33
N CYS A 32 -9.79 4.27 21.38
CA CYS A 32 -9.03 3.54 20.37
C CYS A 32 -9.44 2.06 20.27
N GLU A 33 -10.12 1.49 21.28
CA GLU A 33 -10.72 0.16 21.18
C GLU A 33 -11.76 0.05 20.04
N LEU A 34 -12.44 1.14 19.72
CA LEU A 34 -13.44 1.22 18.65
C LEU A 34 -12.83 1.37 17.26
N GLN A 35 -11.49 1.44 17.16
CA GLN A 35 -10.77 1.72 15.91
C GLN A 35 -11.22 3.03 15.22
N PRO A 36 -11.34 4.16 15.95
CA PRO A 36 -11.78 5.42 15.39
C PRO A 36 -10.74 6.02 14.45
N THR A 37 -11.21 6.83 13.52
CA THR A 37 -10.42 7.78 12.73
C THR A 37 -9.94 8.96 13.58
N HIS A 38 -8.96 9.71 13.08
CA HIS A 38 -8.50 10.92 13.76
C HIS A 38 -9.60 12.00 13.87
N GLU A 39 -10.53 12.05 12.91
CA GLU A 39 -11.65 12.99 12.92
C GLU A 39 -12.66 12.66 14.03
N GLU A 40 -12.95 11.37 14.26
CA GLU A 40 -13.81 10.93 15.35
C GLU A 40 -13.17 11.21 16.72
N LEU A 41 -11.85 10.97 16.85
CA LEU A 41 -11.11 11.37 18.05
C LEU A 41 -11.17 12.89 18.28
N ALA A 42 -10.99 13.67 17.21
CA ALA A 42 -11.01 15.13 17.28
C ALA A 42 -12.39 15.65 17.72
N THR A 43 -13.45 15.06 17.17
CA THR A 43 -14.84 15.35 17.53
C THR A 43 -15.10 15.03 19.00
N TYR A 44 -14.64 13.86 19.48
CA TYR A 44 -14.81 13.46 20.88
C TYR A 44 -14.11 14.41 21.86
N PHE A 45 -12.85 14.76 21.58
CA PHE A 45 -12.06 15.65 22.44
C PHE A 45 -12.34 17.14 22.20
N GLN A 46 -13.22 17.48 21.25
CA GLN A 46 -13.56 18.86 20.85
C GLN A 46 -12.31 19.69 20.48
N VAL A 47 -11.40 19.07 19.73
CA VAL A 47 -10.17 19.69 19.21
C VAL A 47 -10.11 19.55 17.69
N SER A 48 -9.12 20.18 17.06
CA SER A 48 -8.87 19.96 15.63
C SER A 48 -8.22 18.60 15.39
N ALA A 49 -8.45 17.99 14.21
CA ALA A 49 -7.76 16.77 13.79
C ALA A 49 -6.22 16.92 13.86
N ARG A 50 -5.70 18.10 13.49
CA ARG A 50 -4.27 18.42 13.60
C ARG A 50 -3.74 18.39 15.03
N THR A 51 -4.58 18.70 16.01
CA THR A 51 -4.22 18.58 17.44
C THR A 51 -4.08 17.11 17.83
N ILE A 52 -5.01 16.25 17.38
CA ILE A 52 -4.94 14.80 17.60
C ILE A 52 -3.71 14.21 16.94
N GLU A 53 -3.44 14.51 15.67
CA GLU A 53 -2.27 14.00 14.95
C GLU A 53 -0.97 14.32 15.68
N ARG A 54 -0.82 15.58 16.14
CA ARG A 54 0.36 16.00 16.90
C ARG A 54 0.43 15.27 18.25
N PHE A 55 -0.69 15.07 18.91
CA PHE A 55 -0.74 14.36 20.19
C PHE A 55 -0.38 12.88 20.04
N LEU A 56 -0.86 12.22 18.98
CA LEU A 56 -0.53 10.83 18.67
C LEU A 56 0.94 10.63 18.25
N GLN A 57 1.67 11.70 17.96
CA GLN A 57 3.12 11.66 17.74
C GLN A 57 3.93 11.76 19.04
N THR A 58 3.32 12.12 20.19
CA THR A 58 4.03 12.07 21.47
C THR A 58 4.17 10.64 21.96
N PRO A 59 5.20 10.31 22.77
CA PRO A 59 5.38 8.96 23.29
C PRO A 59 4.14 8.41 24.03
N GLU A 60 3.51 9.25 24.84
CA GLU A 60 2.36 8.89 25.68
C GLU A 60 1.09 8.70 24.84
N GLY A 61 0.82 9.62 23.90
CA GLY A 61 -0.32 9.54 23.01
C GLY A 61 -0.24 8.34 22.09
N LYS A 62 0.95 8.07 21.53
CA LYS A 62 1.23 6.90 20.71
C LYS A 62 1.00 5.60 21.50
N GLN A 63 1.59 5.48 22.69
CA GLN A 63 1.46 4.28 23.51
C GLN A 63 0.01 4.00 23.92
N ALA A 64 -0.71 5.02 24.37
CA ALA A 64 -2.13 4.89 24.72
C ALA A 64 -2.98 4.46 23.50
N ALA A 65 -2.75 5.07 22.35
CA ALA A 65 -3.46 4.68 21.14
C ALA A 65 -3.15 3.23 20.73
N GLU A 66 -1.88 2.82 20.72
CA GLU A 66 -1.46 1.45 20.38
C GLU A 66 -2.10 0.41 21.31
N TRP A 67 -2.16 0.68 22.62
CA TRP A 67 -2.81 -0.21 23.58
C TRP A 67 -4.32 -0.32 23.33
N GLY A 68 -4.99 0.81 23.09
CA GLY A 68 -6.40 0.82 22.73
C GLY A 68 -6.69 0.06 21.44
N TYR A 69 -5.91 0.32 20.39
CA TYR A 69 -6.06 -0.39 19.12
C TYR A 69 -5.81 -1.90 19.27
N GLY A 70 -4.79 -2.28 20.05
CA GLY A 70 -4.50 -3.67 20.37
C GLY A 70 -5.68 -4.37 21.04
N ARG A 71 -6.31 -3.73 22.04
CA ARG A 71 -7.52 -4.25 22.69
C ARG A 71 -8.71 -4.36 21.75
N GLY A 72 -8.92 -3.36 20.88
CA GLY A 72 -9.96 -3.42 19.86
C GLY A 72 -9.80 -4.63 18.93
N ARG A 73 -8.58 -4.91 18.47
CA ARG A 73 -8.26 -6.09 17.65
C ARG A 73 -8.56 -7.41 18.38
N ILE A 74 -8.30 -7.48 19.68
CA ILE A 74 -8.63 -8.67 20.50
C ILE A 74 -10.16 -8.83 20.60
N SER A 75 -10.89 -7.74 20.87
CA SER A 75 -12.35 -7.75 20.95
C SER A 75 -13.00 -8.20 19.63
N LEU A 76 -12.50 -7.70 18.50
CA LEU A 76 -12.95 -8.10 17.17
C LEU A 76 -12.76 -9.60 16.95
N ARG A 77 -11.58 -10.17 17.27
CA ARG A 77 -11.36 -11.62 17.15
C ARG A 77 -12.34 -12.43 17.99
N ARG A 78 -12.61 -12.01 19.23
CA ARG A 78 -13.60 -12.66 20.09
C ARG A 78 -14.99 -12.65 19.44
N GLN A 79 -15.38 -11.53 18.82
CA GLN A 79 -16.66 -11.43 18.11
C GLN A 79 -16.70 -12.32 16.86
N GLN A 80 -15.60 -12.46 16.10
CA GLN A 80 -15.50 -13.39 14.98
C GLN A 80 -15.76 -14.85 15.44
N PHE A 81 -15.17 -15.28 16.57
CA PHE A 81 -15.42 -16.62 17.13
C PHE A 81 -16.86 -16.82 17.61
N LYS A 82 -17.50 -15.76 18.12
CA LYS A 82 -18.91 -15.82 18.52
C LYS A 82 -19.82 -15.98 17.29
N LEU A 83 -19.62 -15.16 16.26
CA LEU A 83 -20.45 -15.17 15.05
C LEU A 83 -20.33 -16.45 14.24
N LEU A 84 -19.19 -17.14 14.31
CA LEU A 84 -19.02 -18.49 13.74
C LEU A 84 -20.13 -19.47 14.20
N ARG A 85 -20.66 -19.28 15.42
CA ARG A 85 -21.74 -20.11 15.97
C ARG A 85 -23.14 -19.63 15.59
N GLU A 86 -23.28 -18.37 15.18
CA GLU A 86 -24.57 -17.68 15.00
C GLU A 86 -24.94 -17.47 13.50
N GLY A 87 -23.98 -17.59 12.57
CA GLY A 87 -24.22 -17.68 11.13
C GLY A 87 -24.19 -16.36 10.34
N SER A 88 -23.97 -15.20 10.97
CA SER A 88 -23.85 -13.90 10.30
C SER A 88 -22.39 -13.45 10.21
N ASN A 89 -21.72 -13.78 9.10
CA ASN A 89 -20.25 -13.72 9.01
C ASN A 89 -19.69 -12.60 8.12
N THR A 90 -20.48 -12.00 7.22
CA THR A 90 -19.96 -11.08 6.19
C THR A 90 -19.23 -9.87 6.78
N MET A 91 -19.83 -9.20 7.76
CA MET A 91 -19.23 -8.03 8.40
C MET A 91 -17.98 -8.41 9.21
N ALA A 92 -18.00 -9.57 9.87
CA ALA A 92 -16.87 -10.09 10.62
C ALA A 92 -15.66 -10.39 9.72
N ILE A 93 -15.89 -10.94 8.53
CA ILE A 93 -14.84 -11.18 7.53
C ILE A 93 -14.28 -9.84 7.04
N TRP A 94 -15.15 -8.90 6.67
CA TRP A 94 -14.73 -7.60 6.15
C TRP A 94 -13.87 -6.83 7.16
N LEU A 95 -14.33 -6.70 8.41
CA LEU A 95 -13.56 -6.08 9.50
C LEU A 95 -12.28 -6.85 9.81
N GLY A 96 -12.30 -8.19 9.70
CA GLY A 96 -11.11 -9.02 9.86
C GLY A 96 -10.03 -8.71 8.83
N LYS A 97 -10.42 -8.47 7.57
CA LYS A 97 -9.49 -8.06 6.52
C LYS A 97 -8.93 -6.65 6.78
N GLN A 98 -9.81 -5.68 7.03
CA GLN A 98 -9.41 -4.27 7.19
C GLN A 98 -8.57 -4.03 8.45
N ILE A 99 -9.01 -4.58 9.59
CA ILE A 99 -8.45 -4.23 10.90
C ILE A 99 -7.43 -5.28 11.34
N LEU A 100 -7.67 -6.57 11.12
CA LEU A 100 -6.77 -7.64 11.58
C LEU A 100 -5.69 -8.01 10.57
N GLY A 101 -5.80 -7.55 9.32
CA GLY A 101 -4.88 -7.90 8.23
C GLY A 101 -5.06 -9.34 7.73
N GLN A 102 -6.24 -9.93 7.94
CA GLN A 102 -6.57 -11.25 7.39
C GLN A 102 -6.60 -11.18 5.87
N ARG A 103 -6.09 -12.21 5.20
CA ARG A 103 -6.06 -12.30 3.73
C ARG A 103 -6.53 -13.67 3.30
N ASP A 104 -7.21 -13.70 2.16
CA ASP A 104 -7.57 -14.95 1.52
C ASP A 104 -6.34 -15.48 0.79
N LYS A 105 -6.09 -16.79 0.90
CA LYS A 105 -5.09 -17.46 0.09
C LYS A 105 -5.73 -17.82 -1.25
N VAL A 106 -5.23 -17.23 -2.33
CA VAL A 106 -5.66 -17.57 -3.70
C VAL A 106 -4.55 -18.39 -4.33
N GLU A 107 -4.83 -19.66 -4.61
CA GLU A 107 -3.95 -20.51 -5.42
C GLU A 107 -4.45 -20.45 -6.86
N GLN A 108 -3.60 -19.98 -7.77
CA GLN A 108 -3.90 -19.94 -9.20
C GLN A 108 -3.09 -21.04 -9.89
N THR A 109 -3.80 -22.00 -10.48
CA THR A 109 -3.17 -22.98 -11.37
C THR A 109 -3.34 -22.50 -12.81
N LEU A 110 -2.26 -22.04 -13.42
CA LEU A 110 -2.23 -21.78 -14.85
C LEU A 110 -2.11 -23.12 -15.58
N ARG A 111 -3.09 -23.45 -16.41
CA ARG A 111 -3.05 -24.61 -17.28
C ARG A 111 -2.82 -24.14 -18.70
N THR A 112 -1.76 -24.64 -19.34
CA THR A 112 -1.61 -24.53 -20.79
C THR A 112 -1.87 -25.87 -21.46
N PRO A 113 -2.32 -25.88 -22.72
CA PRO A 113 -2.43 -27.11 -23.50
C PRO A 113 -1.08 -27.84 -23.59
N PRO A 114 -1.07 -29.18 -23.62
CA PRO A 114 0.16 -29.93 -23.87
C PRO A 114 0.80 -29.49 -25.19
N GLY A 115 2.06 -29.03 -25.13
CA GLY A 115 2.81 -28.59 -26.31
C GLY A 115 2.78 -27.07 -26.57
N ASP A 116 1.98 -26.29 -25.84
CA ASP A 116 2.00 -24.82 -25.94
C ASP A 116 2.39 -24.21 -24.60
N PRO A 117 3.68 -23.90 -24.37
CA PRO A 117 4.11 -23.31 -23.11
C PRO A 117 3.61 -21.87 -22.96
N LEU A 118 3.37 -21.46 -21.71
CA LEU A 118 2.89 -20.13 -21.39
C LEU A 118 3.95 -19.08 -21.81
N ARG A 119 3.64 -18.28 -22.84
CA ARG A 119 4.53 -17.23 -23.35
C ARG A 119 4.36 -15.96 -22.52
N ILE A 120 5.44 -15.48 -21.92
CA ILE A 120 5.48 -14.21 -21.20
C ILE A 120 6.25 -13.23 -22.08
N GLU A 121 5.54 -12.30 -22.70
CA GLU A 121 6.13 -11.17 -23.42
C GLU A 121 6.28 -10.02 -22.42
N ALA A 122 7.53 -9.65 -22.11
CA ALA A 122 7.84 -8.56 -21.21
C ALA A 122 8.39 -7.39 -22.03
N GLU A 123 7.63 -6.30 -22.11
CA GLU A 123 8.12 -5.05 -22.68
C GLU A 123 8.91 -4.28 -21.61
N VAL A 124 10.21 -4.13 -21.83
CA VAL A 124 11.11 -3.44 -20.91
C VAL A 124 11.18 -1.97 -21.31
N SER A 125 10.40 -1.13 -20.63
CA SER A 125 10.36 0.32 -20.91
C SER A 125 11.56 1.10 -20.34
N ASP A 126 12.42 0.49 -19.50
CA ASP A 126 13.46 1.21 -18.76
C ASP A 126 14.89 0.74 -19.11
N ARG A 127 15.76 1.68 -19.52
CA ARG A 127 17.14 1.42 -20.03
C ARG A 127 18.03 0.67 -19.03
N ARG A 128 17.74 0.73 -17.73
CA ARG A 128 18.51 0.05 -16.67
C ARG A 128 18.35 -1.47 -16.70
N GLN A 129 17.20 -1.98 -17.13
CA GLN A 129 16.92 -3.42 -17.21
C GLN A 129 17.52 -4.07 -18.47
N ALA A 130 17.71 -3.30 -19.56
CA ALA A 130 18.40 -3.78 -20.76
C ALA A 130 19.88 -4.14 -20.51
N ILE A 131 20.55 -3.42 -19.60
CA ILE A 131 21.94 -3.71 -19.21
C ILE A 131 22.03 -5.03 -18.43
N LEU A 132 21.04 -5.32 -17.58
CA LEU A 132 20.96 -6.55 -16.79
C LEU A 132 20.74 -7.79 -17.66
N LEU A 133 19.98 -7.67 -18.75
CA LEU A 133 19.80 -8.73 -19.75
C LEU A 133 21.10 -9.08 -20.47
N ASN A 134 21.95 -8.09 -20.79
CA ASN A 134 23.30 -8.34 -21.35
C ASN A 134 24.31 -8.88 -20.32
N GLN A 135 24.03 -8.77 -19.01
CA GLN A 135 24.88 -9.33 -17.95
C GLN A 135 24.53 -10.78 -17.60
N LEU A 136 23.29 -11.20 -17.88
CA LEU A 136 22.78 -12.53 -17.54
C LEU A 136 22.98 -13.57 -18.65
N PHE A 137 23.23 -13.13 -19.88
CA PHE A 137 23.44 -14.01 -21.04
C PHE A 137 24.72 -13.62 -21.75
N ALA A 138 25.52 -14.63 -22.12
CA ALA A 138 26.74 -14.37 -22.89
C ALA A 138 26.37 -13.86 -24.29
N PRO A 139 27.17 -12.97 -24.91
CA PRO A 139 26.90 -12.44 -26.26
C PRO A 139 26.67 -13.53 -27.32
N GLU A 140 27.31 -14.69 -27.14
CA GLU A 140 27.17 -15.86 -28.00
C GLU A 140 25.77 -16.51 -27.89
N GLU A 141 25.18 -16.52 -26.70
CA GLU A 141 23.83 -17.07 -26.47
C GLU A 141 22.76 -16.19 -27.11
N ILE A 142 22.95 -14.87 -27.05
CA ILE A 142 22.09 -13.88 -27.71
C ILE A 142 22.20 -14.02 -29.24
N ALA A 143 23.43 -14.16 -29.75
CA ALA A 143 23.68 -14.36 -31.18
C ALA A 143 23.07 -15.68 -31.69
N ALA A 144 23.20 -16.77 -30.93
CA ALA A 144 22.62 -18.06 -31.26
C ALA A 144 21.08 -18.05 -31.24
N ALA A 145 20.48 -17.32 -30.28
CA ALA A 145 19.03 -17.13 -30.23
C ALA A 145 18.52 -16.34 -31.45
N HIS A 146 19.24 -15.27 -31.84
CA HIS A 146 18.91 -14.47 -33.02
C HIS A 146 19.06 -15.27 -34.32
N GLN A 147 20.11 -16.09 -34.46
CA GLN A 147 20.27 -16.98 -35.61
C GLN A 147 19.14 -18.01 -35.70
N LYS A 148 18.75 -18.64 -34.58
CA LYS A 148 17.60 -19.56 -34.55
C LYS A 148 16.27 -18.87 -34.89
N MET A 149 16.11 -17.60 -34.52
CA MET A 149 14.94 -16.81 -34.89
C MET A 149 14.90 -16.56 -36.41
N LEU A 150 16.02 -16.10 -36.99
CA LEU A 150 16.14 -15.85 -38.43
C LEU A 150 16.00 -17.13 -39.27
N GLU A 151 16.52 -18.26 -38.81
CA GLU A 151 16.32 -19.55 -39.45
C GLU A 151 14.85 -19.97 -39.44
N ARG A 152 14.14 -19.77 -38.32
CA ARG A 152 12.70 -20.05 -38.23
C ARG A 152 11.88 -19.15 -39.13
N GLU A 153 12.22 -17.87 -39.24
CA GLU A 153 11.57 -16.93 -40.16
C GLU A 153 11.84 -17.30 -41.62
N ARG A 154 13.06 -17.71 -41.96
CA ARG A 154 13.39 -18.24 -43.30
C ARG A 154 12.62 -19.51 -43.62
N VAL A 155 12.52 -20.45 -42.68
CA VAL A 155 11.75 -21.69 -42.86
C VAL A 155 10.27 -21.38 -43.03
N ALA A 156 9.73 -20.43 -42.27
CA ALA A 156 8.34 -19.99 -42.41
C ALA A 156 8.08 -19.30 -43.77
N GLN A 157 9.01 -18.45 -44.24
CA GLN A 157 8.91 -17.79 -45.54
C GLN A 157 9.06 -18.78 -46.71
N ALA A 158 9.97 -19.75 -46.60
CA ALA A 158 10.14 -20.80 -47.60
C ALA A 158 8.91 -21.71 -47.69
N ALA A 159 8.33 -22.09 -46.53
CA ALA A 159 7.09 -22.84 -46.49
C ALA A 159 5.92 -22.06 -47.14
N ALA A 160 5.85 -20.74 -46.92
CA ALA A 160 4.84 -19.89 -47.56
C ALA A 160 5.01 -19.74 -49.09
N MET A 161 6.25 -19.82 -49.62
CA MET A 161 6.50 -19.78 -51.06
C MET A 161 6.25 -21.12 -51.77
N ASP A 162 6.54 -22.25 -51.12
CA ASP A 162 6.28 -23.61 -51.63
C ASP A 162 4.77 -23.89 -51.80
N HIS A 163 3.97 -23.34 -50.88
CA HIS A 163 2.50 -23.39 -50.96
C HIS A 163 1.92 -22.49 -52.06
N GLY A 164 2.73 -21.57 -52.64
CA GLY A 164 2.32 -20.71 -53.76
C GLY A 164 2.61 -21.29 -55.15
N GLN A 165 3.55 -22.24 -55.28
CA GLN A 165 3.89 -22.88 -56.57
C GLN A 165 3.09 -24.16 -56.84
N THR A 166 2.55 -24.81 -55.80
CA THR A 166 1.76 -26.05 -55.95
C THR A 166 0.34 -25.82 -56.50
N THR A 167 -0.09 -24.56 -56.68
CA THR A 167 -1.43 -24.22 -57.19
C THR A 167 -1.47 -23.92 -58.70
N GLN A 168 -0.36 -24.07 -59.45
CA GLN A 168 -0.36 -23.94 -60.91
C GLN A 168 0.31 -25.10 -61.64
N VAL A 169 -0.11 -26.36 -61.42
CA VAL A 169 0.00 -27.39 -62.47
C VAL A 169 -1.17 -28.37 -62.34
N HIS A 170 -2.02 -28.36 -63.37
CA HIS A 170 -3.20 -29.20 -63.67
C HIS A 170 -4.54 -28.88 -63.00
#